data_AF-A0A974UHH8-F1
#
_entry.id   AF-A0A974UHH8-F1
#
_cell.length_a   1.000
_cell.length_b   1.000
_cell.length_c   1.000
_cell.angle_alpha   90.00
_cell.angle_beta   90.00
_cell.angle_gamma   90.00
#
_symmetry.space_group_name_H-M   'P 1'
#
loop_
_entity.id
_entity.type
_entity.pdbx_description
1 polymer ?
#
loop_
_entity_poly.entity_id
_entity_poly.type
_entity_poly.pdbx_seq_one_letter_code
_entity_poly.pdbx_strand_id
1 'polypeptide(L)'
;MTRMGKHKGFTLIELIVVIVIVGILASVTVPRLFGFTERAKISVDQSTVGLLNTLTPIYRISNESSDPFEDETKSNTELINILVEDGYLSSFVEPQSKDATFAWMLDDERWYLLFPDSFYVISSEDGLSVSNGLLGAWNGSQTYSGSSKDIVIPNSLDGVVLKMIGQNAFKDKGLVAVSFQEGSQVVQIHAHAFQDNNIASVTIPDSVERIDLWSFKDNNLTEIKLPSSLQKIEQKAFAGNDLNKITIGSEVSDIGTEALGEHTDEFKQVYSSQGAGTYIWNGESWIKQGN
;
A
#
# COMPACT_ATOMS: atom_id res chain seq x y z
N MET A 1 -31.20 -50.05 -26.29
CA MET A 1 -31.04 -50.16 -24.82
C MET A 1 -29.72 -49.52 -24.43
N THR A 2 -29.75 -48.30 -23.88
CA THR A 2 -28.55 -47.51 -23.57
C THR A 2 -28.34 -47.56 -22.06
N ARG A 3 -27.19 -48.07 -21.63
CA ARG A 3 -26.84 -48.31 -20.22
C ARG A 3 -26.55 -46.97 -19.54
N MET A 4 -27.44 -46.54 -18.63
CA MET A 4 -27.20 -45.35 -17.79
C MET A 4 -25.99 -45.58 -16.88
N GLY A 5 -24.94 -44.80 -17.08
CA GLY A 5 -23.73 -44.81 -16.27
C GLY A 5 -24.04 -44.38 -14.84
N LYS A 6 -23.56 -45.16 -13.87
CA LYS A 6 -23.72 -44.89 -12.44
C LYS A 6 -22.79 -43.72 -12.06
N HIS A 7 -23.32 -42.51 -11.97
CA HIS A 7 -22.58 -41.37 -11.44
C HIS A 7 -22.25 -41.65 -9.96
N LYS A 8 -20.97 -41.81 -9.64
CA LYS A 8 -20.52 -41.88 -8.25
C LYS A 8 -20.66 -40.48 -7.65
N GLY A 9 -21.51 -40.34 -6.64
CA GLY A 9 -21.60 -39.09 -5.86
C GLY A 9 -20.34 -38.87 -5.03
N PHE A 10 -20.10 -37.62 -4.64
CA PHE A 10 -18.99 -37.24 -3.76
C PHE A 10 -19.08 -38.00 -2.43
N THR A 11 -17.95 -38.49 -1.96
CA THR A 11 -17.86 -39.15 -0.66
C THR A 11 -17.81 -38.12 0.46
N LEU A 12 -18.26 -38.52 1.65
CA LEU A 12 -18.26 -37.67 2.83
C LEU A 12 -16.84 -37.20 3.22
N ILE A 13 -15.83 -38.04 2.97
CA ILE A 13 -14.43 -37.71 3.24
C ILE A 13 -13.90 -36.66 2.26
N GLU A 14 -14.26 -36.73 0.98
CA GLU A 14 -13.88 -35.71 -0.02
C GLU A 14 -14.49 -34.35 0.32
N LEU A 15 -15.75 -34.33 0.77
CA LEU A 15 -16.41 -33.09 1.17
C LEU A 15 -15.74 -32.43 2.39
N ILE A 16 -15.36 -33.24 3.40
CA ILE A 16 -14.66 -32.72 4.59
C ILE A 16 -13.29 -32.18 4.21
N VAL A 17 -12.53 -32.87 3.35
CA VAL A 17 -11.22 -32.39 2.88
C VAL A 17 -11.36 -31.06 2.14
N VAL A 18 -12.37 -30.91 1.28
CA VAL A 18 -12.64 -29.66 0.57
C VAL A 18 -12.99 -28.54 1.53
N ILE A 19 -13.86 -28.77 2.52
CA ILE A 19 -14.25 -27.74 3.50
C ILE A 19 -13.06 -27.35 4.38
N VAL A 20 -12.22 -28.30 4.78
CA VAL A 20 -11.00 -28.01 5.57
C VAL A 20 -10.02 -27.18 4.75
N ILE A 21 -9.76 -27.56 3.48
CA ILE A 21 -8.89 -26.79 2.59
C ILE A 21 -9.44 -25.39 2.35
N VAL A 22 -10.74 -25.26 2.05
CA VAL A 22 -11.38 -23.95 1.86
C VAL A 22 -11.36 -23.12 3.14
N GLY A 23 -11.53 -23.73 4.31
CA GLY A 23 -11.42 -23.05 5.61
C GLY A 23 -10.00 -22.52 5.88
N ILE A 24 -8.97 -23.32 5.60
CA ILE A 24 -7.58 -22.92 5.71
C ILE A 24 -7.27 -21.80 4.71
N LEU A 25 -7.67 -21.96 3.44
CA LEU A 25 -7.48 -20.93 2.42
C LEU A 25 -8.20 -19.63 2.79
N ALA A 26 -9.46 -19.68 3.21
CA ALA A 26 -10.20 -18.50 3.65
C ALA A 26 -9.52 -17.81 4.85
N SER A 27 -8.99 -18.58 5.81
CA SER A 27 -8.28 -18.00 6.97
C SER A 27 -6.99 -17.26 6.59
N VAL A 28 -6.32 -17.65 5.51
CA VAL A 28 -5.09 -17.00 5.02
C VAL A 28 -5.41 -15.87 4.02
N THR A 29 -6.43 -16.06 3.19
CA THR A 29 -6.78 -15.13 2.11
C THR A 29 -7.57 -13.93 2.61
N VAL A 30 -8.46 -14.10 3.60
CA VAL A 30 -9.31 -13.00 4.12
C VAL A 30 -8.49 -11.90 4.80
N PRO A 31 -7.52 -12.18 5.70
CA PRO A 31 -6.66 -11.16 6.28
C PRO A 31 -5.84 -10.39 5.24
N ARG A 32 -5.39 -11.06 4.17
CA ARG A 32 -4.63 -10.45 3.08
C ARG A 32 -5.50 -9.48 2.25
N LEU A 33 -6.78 -9.79 2.06
CA LEU A 33 -7.70 -9.00 1.22
C LEU A 33 -8.10 -7.63 1.79
N PHE A 34 -7.97 -7.39 3.10
CA PHE A 34 -8.43 -6.14 3.72
C PHE A 34 -7.70 -4.91 3.17
N GLY A 35 -6.42 -5.02 2.81
CA GLY A 35 -5.67 -3.94 2.15
C GLY A 35 -5.83 -3.89 0.63
N PHE A 36 -5.93 -5.05 -0.03
CA PHE A 36 -6.04 -5.11 -1.49
C PHE A 36 -7.38 -4.62 -2.02
N THR A 37 -8.48 -4.87 -1.31
CA THR A 37 -9.82 -4.45 -1.75
C THR A 37 -9.94 -2.94 -1.73
N GLU A 38 -9.48 -2.28 -0.66
CA GLU A 38 -9.49 -0.81 -0.59
C GLU A 38 -8.52 -0.18 -1.60
N ARG A 39 -7.30 -0.72 -1.77
CA ARG A 39 -6.39 -0.23 -2.82
C ARG A 39 -6.92 -0.42 -4.24
N ALA A 40 -7.63 -1.52 -4.51
CA ALA A 40 -8.27 -1.77 -5.80
C ALA A 40 -9.40 -0.75 -6.07
N LYS A 41 -10.24 -0.48 -5.06
CA LYS A 41 -11.26 0.58 -5.13
C LYS A 41 -10.64 1.94 -5.41
N ILE A 42 -9.54 2.29 -4.72
CA ILE A 42 -8.81 3.55 -4.97
C ILE A 42 -8.32 3.63 -6.41
N SER A 43 -7.78 2.54 -6.95
CA SER A 43 -7.31 2.49 -8.33
C SER A 43 -8.45 2.65 -9.35
N VAL A 44 -9.61 2.08 -9.07
CA VAL A 44 -10.83 2.27 -9.88
C VAL A 44 -11.30 3.72 -9.81
N ASP A 45 -11.30 4.32 -8.62
CA ASP A 45 -11.71 5.70 -8.41
C ASP A 45 -10.75 6.69 -9.06
N GLN A 46 -9.43 6.44 -9.01
CA GLN A 46 -8.42 7.21 -9.75
C GLN A 46 -8.64 7.11 -11.27
N SER A 47 -8.96 5.92 -11.77
CA SER A 47 -9.29 5.73 -13.19
C SER A 47 -10.56 6.50 -13.58
N THR A 48 -11.56 6.51 -12.68
CA THR A 48 -12.82 7.26 -12.85
C THR A 48 -12.58 8.76 -12.85
N VAL A 49 -11.72 9.29 -11.97
CA VAL A 49 -11.27 10.69 -12.01
C VAL A 49 -10.55 11.00 -13.32
N GLY A 50 -9.73 10.08 -13.84
CA GLY A 50 -9.11 10.22 -15.16
C GLY A 50 -10.14 10.34 -16.29
N LEU A 51 -11.20 9.54 -16.23
CA LEU A 51 -12.34 9.63 -17.14
C LEU A 51 -13.06 10.99 -17.01
N LEU A 52 -13.42 11.41 -15.79
CA LEU A 52 -14.08 12.69 -15.53
C LEU A 52 -13.24 13.87 -16.04
N ASN A 53 -11.92 13.84 -15.83
CA ASN A 53 -10.96 14.83 -16.32
C ASN A 53 -10.80 14.83 -17.85
N THR A 54 -11.15 13.74 -18.52
CA THR A 54 -11.18 13.68 -19.98
C THR A 54 -12.48 14.22 -20.53
N LEU A 55 -13.62 13.90 -19.90
CA LEU A 55 -14.94 14.25 -20.39
C LEU A 55 -15.34 15.70 -20.08
N THR A 56 -14.99 16.20 -18.89
CA THR A 56 -15.41 17.53 -18.43
C THR A 56 -14.93 18.66 -19.36
N PRO A 57 -13.66 18.70 -19.80
CA PRO A 57 -13.24 19.72 -20.76
C PRO A 57 -13.97 19.64 -22.11
N ILE A 58 -14.29 18.42 -22.59
CA ILE A 58 -15.02 18.23 -23.86
C ILE A 58 -16.43 18.79 -23.73
N TYR A 59 -17.08 18.55 -22.60
CA TYR A 59 -18.38 19.14 -22.27
C TYR A 59 -18.30 20.68 -22.24
N ARG A 60 -17.33 21.25 -21.51
CA ARG A 60 -17.17 22.70 -21.35
C ARG A 60 -16.99 23.43 -22.69
N ILE A 61 -16.18 22.87 -23.60
CA ILE A 61 -15.99 23.40 -24.97
C ILE A 61 -17.27 23.34 -25.80
N SER A 62 -18.14 22.35 -25.56
CA SER A 62 -19.38 22.19 -26.31
C SER A 62 -20.49 23.14 -25.82
N ASN A 63 -20.37 23.65 -24.59
CA ASN A 63 -21.42 24.36 -23.86
C ASN A 63 -20.98 25.77 -23.40
N GLU A 64 -20.08 26.43 -24.14
CA GLU A 64 -19.44 27.72 -23.79
C GLU A 64 -20.41 28.85 -23.35
N SER A 65 -21.68 28.82 -23.78
CA SER A 65 -22.66 29.85 -23.42
C SER A 65 -23.20 29.76 -21.99
N SER A 66 -23.03 28.63 -21.31
CA SER A 66 -23.50 28.41 -19.94
C SER A 66 -22.73 27.23 -19.34
N ASP A 67 -21.55 27.48 -18.80
CA ASP A 67 -20.72 26.45 -18.19
C ASP A 67 -21.09 26.21 -16.71
N PRO A 68 -21.78 25.09 -16.38
CA PRO A 68 -22.08 24.76 -14.99
C PRO A 68 -20.83 24.49 -14.14
N PHE A 69 -19.68 24.20 -14.74
CA PHE A 69 -18.45 23.94 -13.98
C PHE A 69 -17.79 25.22 -13.45
N GLU A 70 -18.25 26.40 -13.86
CA GLU A 70 -17.87 27.70 -13.27
C GLU A 70 -18.78 28.11 -12.10
N ASP A 71 -19.89 27.39 -11.86
CA ASP A 71 -20.85 27.71 -10.80
C ASP A 71 -20.44 27.07 -9.46
N GLU A 72 -19.80 27.86 -8.59
CA GLU A 72 -19.37 27.46 -7.24
C GLU A 72 -20.52 26.96 -6.34
N THR A 73 -21.78 27.22 -6.70
CA THR A 73 -22.94 26.76 -5.91
C THR A 73 -23.34 25.31 -6.22
N LYS A 74 -22.83 24.73 -7.31
CA LYS A 74 -23.13 23.34 -7.69
C LYS A 74 -22.32 22.35 -6.88
N SER A 75 -23.00 21.34 -6.36
CA SER A 75 -22.34 20.19 -5.75
C SER A 75 -21.67 19.29 -6.79
N ASN A 76 -20.67 18.52 -6.35
CA ASN A 76 -20.01 17.52 -7.18
C ASN A 76 -20.99 16.50 -7.79
N THR A 77 -22.01 16.10 -7.02
CA THR A 77 -23.07 15.20 -7.48
C THR A 77 -23.86 15.81 -8.64
N GLU A 78 -24.20 17.10 -8.56
CA GLU A 78 -24.91 17.80 -9.64
C GLU A 78 -24.04 17.91 -10.89
N LEU A 79 -22.76 18.23 -10.75
CA LEU A 79 -21.83 18.32 -11.88
C LEU A 79 -21.66 16.96 -12.60
N ILE A 80 -21.57 15.85 -11.87
CA ILE A 80 -21.51 14.51 -12.47
C ILE A 80 -22.84 14.17 -13.16
N ASN A 81 -23.98 14.52 -12.55
CA ASN A 81 -25.29 14.28 -13.16
C ASN A 81 -25.46 15.02 -14.48
N ILE A 82 -24.97 16.25 -14.60
CA ILE A 82 -24.98 17.00 -15.87
C ILE A 82 -24.26 16.23 -16.98
N LEU A 83 -23.08 15.66 -16.68
CA LEU A 83 -22.34 14.85 -17.66
C LEU A 83 -23.12 13.59 -18.09
N VAL A 84 -23.96 13.03 -17.21
CA VAL A 84 -24.83 11.89 -17.54
C VAL A 84 -26.03 12.33 -18.38
N GLU A 85 -26.73 13.38 -17.96
CA GLU A 85 -27.92 13.91 -18.63
C GLU A 85 -27.61 14.35 -20.07
N ASP A 86 -26.44 14.95 -20.28
CA ASP A 86 -26.00 15.43 -21.60
C ASP A 86 -25.24 14.36 -22.40
N GLY A 87 -25.15 13.12 -21.89
CA GLY A 87 -24.68 11.95 -22.64
C GLY A 87 -23.16 11.78 -22.75
N TYR A 88 -22.37 12.52 -21.96
CA TYR A 88 -20.92 12.36 -21.88
C TYR A 88 -20.52 11.15 -21.01
N LEU A 89 -21.34 10.84 -19.99
CA LEU A 89 -21.26 9.63 -19.19
C LEU A 89 -22.47 8.72 -19.47
N SER A 90 -22.25 7.41 -19.53
CA SER A 90 -23.31 6.43 -19.75
C SER A 90 -24.19 6.20 -18.51
N SER A 91 -23.66 6.48 -17.33
CA SER A 91 -24.33 6.31 -16.04
C SER A 91 -23.63 7.16 -14.98
N PHE A 92 -24.35 7.44 -13.88
CA PHE A 92 -23.75 8.08 -12.72
C PHE A 92 -22.59 7.25 -12.16
N VAL A 93 -21.56 7.94 -11.66
CA VAL A 93 -20.37 7.34 -11.06
C VAL A 93 -20.20 7.85 -9.64
N GLU A 94 -20.00 6.92 -8.71
CA GLU A 94 -19.69 7.18 -7.30
C GLU A 94 -18.34 6.55 -6.95
N PRO A 95 -17.56 7.16 -6.05
CA PRO A 95 -16.36 6.52 -5.52
C PRO A 95 -16.68 5.17 -4.88
N GLN A 96 -15.91 4.14 -5.20
CA GLN A 96 -16.01 2.82 -4.59
C GLN A 96 -15.24 2.73 -3.27
N SER A 97 -14.22 3.57 -3.11
CA SER A 97 -13.45 3.70 -1.89
C SER A 97 -14.28 4.23 -0.75
N LYS A 98 -14.06 3.67 0.44
CA LYS A 98 -14.75 4.11 1.65
C LYS A 98 -14.47 5.59 1.91
N ASP A 99 -15.53 6.35 2.18
CA ASP A 99 -15.45 7.77 2.53
C ASP A 99 -14.68 8.60 1.50
N ALA A 100 -14.76 8.24 0.21
CA ALA A 100 -14.16 9.01 -0.88
C ALA A 100 -15.21 9.88 -1.60
N THR A 101 -14.77 11.00 -2.16
CA THR A 101 -15.58 11.97 -2.91
C THR A 101 -14.83 12.37 -4.16
N PHE A 102 -15.47 12.29 -5.34
CA PHE A 102 -14.99 13.00 -6.52
C PHE A 102 -15.29 14.49 -6.33
N ALA A 103 -14.26 15.33 -6.38
CA ALA A 103 -14.38 16.77 -6.16
C ALA A 103 -13.87 17.57 -7.34
N TRP A 104 -14.72 18.44 -7.88
CA TRP A 104 -14.33 19.43 -8.86
C TRP A 104 -13.68 20.62 -8.16
N MET A 105 -12.46 20.98 -8.57
CA MET A 105 -11.78 22.18 -8.11
C MET A 105 -11.80 23.21 -9.23
N LEU A 106 -12.53 24.31 -9.02
CA LEU A 106 -12.68 25.38 -10.00
C LEU A 106 -11.34 26.03 -10.36
N ASP A 107 -10.50 26.32 -9.36
CA ASP A 107 -9.19 26.97 -9.56
C ASP A 107 -8.25 26.16 -10.47
N ASP A 108 -8.32 24.83 -10.39
CA ASP A 108 -7.51 23.91 -11.19
C ASP A 108 -8.22 23.40 -12.45
N GLU A 109 -9.51 23.72 -12.58
CA GLU A 109 -10.43 23.17 -13.58
C GLU A 109 -10.31 21.64 -13.70
N ARG A 110 -10.26 20.95 -12.56
CA ARG A 110 -9.93 19.52 -12.49
C ARG A 110 -10.70 18.78 -11.42
N TRP A 111 -11.08 17.54 -11.73
CA TRP A 111 -11.57 16.57 -10.78
C TRP A 111 -10.43 15.92 -9.98
N TYR A 112 -10.66 15.79 -8.69
CA TYR A 112 -9.81 15.11 -7.72
C TYR A 112 -10.58 13.99 -7.03
N LEU A 113 -9.85 12.95 -6.60
CA LEU A 113 -10.35 11.99 -5.63
C LEU A 113 -9.96 12.48 -4.24
N LEU A 114 -10.92 12.94 -3.47
CA LEU A 114 -10.72 13.34 -2.07
C LEU A 114 -11.23 12.24 -1.15
N PHE A 115 -10.71 12.18 0.05
CA PHE A 115 -11.24 11.33 1.10
C PHE A 115 -11.46 12.23 2.32
N PRO A 116 -12.71 12.49 2.76
CA PRO A 116 -13.01 13.17 4.01
C PRO A 116 -12.19 12.67 5.22
N ASP A 117 -11.81 11.39 5.26
CA ASP A 117 -10.86 10.81 6.23
C ASP A 117 -9.86 9.85 5.54
N SER A 118 -9.14 10.32 4.50
CA SER A 118 -8.03 9.55 3.90
C SER A 118 -7.07 9.10 4.98
N PHE A 119 -6.75 7.80 5.02
CA PHE A 119 -5.67 7.16 5.76
C PHE A 119 -5.04 8.02 6.87
N TYR A 120 -5.28 7.65 8.13
CA TYR A 120 -4.87 8.46 9.28
C TYR A 120 -3.43 8.98 9.15
N VAL A 121 -3.31 10.26 8.82
CA VAL A 121 -2.01 10.93 8.72
C VAL A 121 -1.57 11.25 10.12
N ILE A 122 -0.38 10.78 10.48
CA ILE A 122 0.16 11.02 11.81
C ILE A 122 0.26 12.52 12.07
N SER A 123 -0.16 12.93 13.26
CA SER A 123 -0.05 14.29 13.78
C SER A 123 0.81 14.31 15.05
N SER A 124 1.09 15.51 15.57
CA SER A 124 1.84 15.67 16.82
C SER A 124 1.03 15.25 18.05
N GLU A 125 -0.29 15.07 17.89
CA GLU A 125 -1.17 14.51 18.93
C GLU A 125 -0.94 13.00 19.13
N ASP A 126 -0.25 12.33 18.20
CA ASP A 126 0.06 10.89 18.26
C ASP A 126 1.29 10.54 19.13
N GLY A 127 1.73 11.45 19.98
CA GLY A 127 2.85 11.20 20.91
C GLY A 127 4.22 11.13 20.23
N LEU A 128 4.30 11.47 18.95
CA LEU A 128 5.52 11.60 18.18
C LEU A 128 5.87 13.08 18.01
N SER A 129 7.16 13.40 18.05
CA SER A 129 7.66 14.71 17.64
C SER A 129 8.78 14.54 16.62
N VAL A 130 9.19 15.64 15.99
CA VAL A 130 10.30 15.64 15.05
C VAL A 130 11.45 16.48 15.56
N SER A 131 12.65 15.91 15.51
CA SER A 131 13.89 16.64 15.78
C SER A 131 14.92 16.33 14.69
N ASN A 132 15.43 17.36 14.01
CA ASN A 132 16.39 17.22 12.90
C ASN A 132 15.92 16.23 11.82
N GLY A 133 14.62 16.23 11.52
CA GLY A 133 13.99 15.33 10.54
C GLY A 133 13.81 13.88 11.02
N LEU A 134 14.16 13.54 12.26
CA LEU A 134 13.83 12.26 12.87
C LEU A 134 12.41 12.30 13.44
N LEU A 135 11.52 11.45 12.94
CA LEU A 135 10.20 11.22 13.54
C LEU A 135 10.32 10.26 14.73
N GLY A 136 10.13 10.77 15.95
CA GLY A 136 10.37 10.06 17.19
C GLY A 136 11.76 10.35 17.77
N ALA A 137 12.28 9.43 18.58
CA ALA A 137 13.55 9.60 19.27
C ALA A 137 14.52 8.44 19.01
N TRP A 138 15.82 8.72 19.00
CA TRP A 138 16.88 7.71 18.80
C TRP A 138 16.87 6.59 19.84
N ASN A 139 16.48 6.90 21.07
CA ASN A 139 16.39 5.92 22.16
C ASN A 139 15.02 5.20 22.21
N GLY A 140 14.10 5.52 21.30
CA GLY A 140 12.73 5.02 21.30
C GLY A 140 11.86 5.49 22.45
N SER A 141 12.19 6.60 23.12
CA SER A 141 11.35 7.15 24.19
C SER A 141 10.08 7.83 23.67
N GLN A 142 10.06 8.23 22.40
CA GLN A 142 8.88 8.74 21.72
C GLN A 142 8.37 7.69 20.75
N THR A 143 7.17 7.18 21.03
CA THR A 143 6.52 6.15 20.23
C THR A 143 5.10 6.58 19.93
N TYR A 144 4.57 6.13 18.80
CA TYR A 144 3.20 6.32 18.39
C TYR A 144 2.23 5.90 19.50
N SER A 145 1.40 6.85 19.93
CA SER A 145 0.32 6.65 20.91
C SER A 145 -1.06 6.79 20.30
N GLY A 146 -1.15 7.01 18.98
CA GLY A 146 -2.42 7.07 18.27
C GLY A 146 -3.15 5.72 18.23
N SER A 147 -4.46 5.79 18.00
CA SER A 147 -5.32 4.60 17.97
C SER A 147 -5.40 3.95 16.60
N SER A 148 -5.11 4.68 15.52
CA SER A 148 -5.19 4.14 14.15
C SER A 148 -4.18 3.02 13.92
N LYS A 149 -4.56 2.05 13.09
CA LYS A 149 -3.74 0.90 12.68
C LYS A 149 -3.36 0.94 11.20
N ASP A 150 -4.00 1.82 10.44
CA ASP A 150 -3.63 2.15 9.07
C ASP A 150 -3.19 3.61 9.08
N ILE A 151 -1.90 3.83 8.85
CA ILE A 151 -1.25 5.12 9.07
C ILE A 151 -0.49 5.59 7.83
N VAL A 152 -0.50 6.91 7.65
CA VAL A 152 0.36 7.61 6.69
C VAL A 152 1.42 8.37 7.47
N ILE A 153 2.68 8.11 7.14
CA ILE A 153 3.80 8.94 7.56
C ILE A 153 3.77 10.23 6.71
N PRO A 154 3.56 11.42 7.32
CA PRO A 154 3.51 12.68 6.56
C PRO A 154 4.88 13.07 6.01
N ASN A 155 4.90 14.00 5.06
CA ASN A 155 6.18 14.57 4.58
C ASN A 155 6.87 15.46 5.62
N SER A 156 6.10 16.06 6.53
CA SER A 156 6.59 16.92 7.59
C SER A 156 5.67 16.85 8.81
N LEU A 157 6.22 17.07 9.99
CA LEU A 157 5.45 17.27 11.22
C LEU A 157 5.92 18.53 11.94
N ASP A 158 4.99 19.35 12.40
CA ASP A 158 5.24 20.65 13.04
C ASP A 158 6.20 21.56 12.24
N GLY A 159 6.07 21.55 10.91
CA GLY A 159 6.89 22.36 10.00
C GLY A 159 8.29 21.81 9.73
N VAL A 160 8.64 20.63 10.28
CA VAL A 160 9.94 19.98 10.04
C VAL A 160 9.77 18.79 9.10
N VAL A 161 10.52 18.80 7.99
CA VAL A 161 10.52 17.72 6.99
C VAL A 161 11.07 16.44 7.58
N LEU A 162 10.39 15.31 7.34
CA LEU A 162 10.84 14.00 7.78
C LEU A 162 11.95 13.47 6.87
N LYS A 163 13.02 13.02 7.52
CA LYS A 163 14.19 12.38 6.90
C LYS A 163 14.41 10.97 7.43
N MET A 164 14.00 10.69 8.66
CA MET A 164 14.27 9.43 9.33
C MET A 164 13.07 8.98 10.15
N ILE A 165 12.87 7.67 10.24
CA ILE A 165 11.92 7.08 11.20
C ILE A 165 12.69 6.59 12.42
N GLY A 166 12.30 7.07 13.60
CA GLY A 166 12.99 6.80 14.85
C GLY A 166 12.93 5.35 15.32
N GLN A 167 13.91 4.98 16.13
CA GLN A 167 13.98 3.66 16.75
C GLN A 167 12.72 3.41 17.59
N ASN A 168 12.15 2.21 17.49
CA ASN A 168 10.92 1.80 18.17
C ASN A 168 9.67 2.70 17.92
N ALA A 169 9.73 3.68 17.01
CA ALA A 169 8.68 4.70 16.89
C ALA A 169 7.28 4.10 16.72
N PHE A 170 7.18 2.98 16.01
CA PHE A 170 5.93 2.26 15.74
C PHE A 170 5.98 0.80 16.19
N LYS A 171 6.88 0.43 17.11
CA LYS A 171 7.00 -0.94 17.61
C LYS A 171 5.78 -1.37 18.43
N ASP A 172 5.26 -2.59 18.18
CA ASP A 172 4.16 -3.19 18.94
C ASP A 172 2.93 -2.28 19.06
N LYS A 173 2.48 -1.77 17.91
CA LYS A 173 1.32 -0.88 17.82
C LYS A 173 0.12 -1.54 17.16
N GLY A 174 0.25 -2.79 16.72
CA GLY A 174 -0.79 -3.53 16.01
C GLY A 174 -1.12 -2.93 14.65
N LEU A 175 -0.18 -2.20 14.02
CA LEU A 175 -0.37 -1.61 12.70
C LEU A 175 -0.63 -2.70 11.66
N VAL A 176 -1.57 -2.44 10.76
CA VAL A 176 -1.98 -3.34 9.68
C VAL A 176 -1.47 -2.84 8.32
N ALA A 177 -1.34 -1.52 8.17
CA ALA A 177 -0.82 -0.88 6.98
C ALA A 177 -0.03 0.37 7.34
N VAL A 178 1.07 0.58 6.60
CA VAL A 178 1.90 1.77 6.69
C VAL A 178 2.14 2.26 5.28
N SER A 179 1.88 3.54 5.06
CA SER A 179 2.26 4.24 3.83
C SER A 179 2.99 5.52 4.17
N PHE A 180 3.66 6.07 3.17
CA PHE A 180 4.32 7.36 3.25
C PHE A 180 3.63 8.28 2.27
N GLN A 181 3.46 9.54 2.65
CA GLN A 181 2.90 10.55 1.78
C GLN A 181 3.73 10.68 0.48
N GLU A 182 3.06 10.97 -0.64
CA GLU A 182 3.72 11.13 -1.93
C GLU A 182 4.83 12.20 -1.85
N GLY A 183 5.97 11.93 -2.46
CA GLY A 183 7.14 12.80 -2.39
C GLY A 183 7.89 12.74 -1.05
N SER A 184 7.67 11.70 -0.23
CA SER A 184 8.41 11.47 1.00
C SER A 184 9.92 11.58 0.80
N GLN A 185 10.59 12.21 1.77
CA GLN A 185 12.04 12.43 1.76
C GLN A 185 12.74 11.62 2.86
N VAL A 186 12.09 10.57 3.36
CA VAL A 186 12.68 9.67 4.35
C VAL A 186 13.80 8.87 3.69
N VAL A 187 15.00 8.99 4.24
CA VAL A 187 16.22 8.32 3.74
C VAL A 187 16.60 7.10 4.58
N GLN A 188 16.14 7.02 5.84
CA GLN A 188 16.49 5.91 6.73
C GLN A 188 15.34 5.52 7.66
N ILE A 189 15.19 4.21 7.86
CA ILE A 189 14.27 3.61 8.82
C ILE A 189 15.11 2.94 9.91
N HIS A 190 15.06 3.47 11.14
CA HIS A 190 15.91 2.98 12.23
C HIS A 190 15.45 1.65 12.83
N ALA A 191 16.34 1.11 13.68
CA ALA A 191 16.19 -0.19 14.29
C ALA A 191 14.83 -0.32 14.98
N HIS A 192 14.19 -1.48 14.80
CA HIS A 192 12.89 -1.81 15.39
C HIS A 192 11.72 -0.86 15.06
N ALA A 193 11.87 0.10 14.14
CA ALA A 193 10.89 1.16 13.91
C ALA A 193 9.44 0.64 13.79
N PHE A 194 9.22 -0.47 13.07
CA PHE A 194 7.93 -1.10 12.84
C PHE A 194 7.88 -2.56 13.32
N GLN A 195 8.74 -2.95 14.27
CA GLN A 195 8.80 -4.32 14.77
C GLN A 195 7.50 -4.74 15.47
N ASP A 196 7.17 -6.04 15.42
CA ASP A 196 6.09 -6.67 16.18
C ASP A 196 4.71 -6.04 15.86
N ASN A 197 4.39 -5.90 14.58
CA ASN A 197 3.10 -5.40 14.11
C ASN A 197 2.39 -6.45 13.24
N ASN A 198 1.25 -6.07 12.65
CA ASN A 198 0.46 -6.91 11.75
C ASN A 198 0.53 -6.42 10.30
N ILE A 199 1.62 -5.72 9.92
CA ILE A 199 1.70 -5.01 8.65
C ILE A 199 1.65 -6.02 7.51
N ALA A 200 0.59 -5.97 6.70
CA ALA A 200 0.43 -6.85 5.54
C ALA A 200 0.91 -6.19 4.24
N SER A 201 1.02 -4.86 4.23
CA SER A 201 1.53 -4.09 3.10
C SER A 201 2.23 -2.82 3.57
N VAL A 202 3.41 -2.55 2.99
CA VAL A 202 4.14 -1.30 3.14
C VAL A 202 4.69 -0.88 1.79
N THR A 203 4.57 0.41 1.48
CA THR A 203 5.21 1.01 0.32
C THR A 203 6.36 1.87 0.82
N ILE A 204 7.59 1.39 0.65
CA ILE A 204 8.79 2.11 1.07
C ILE A 204 9.10 3.19 0.02
N PRO A 205 9.29 4.47 0.40
CA PRO A 205 9.59 5.54 -0.54
C PRO A 205 10.87 5.32 -1.34
N ASP A 206 10.89 5.81 -2.58
CA ASP A 206 12.05 5.78 -3.47
C ASP A 206 13.28 6.54 -2.92
N SER A 207 13.14 7.34 -1.86
CA SER A 207 14.23 8.04 -1.20
C SER A 207 14.95 7.20 -0.13
N VAL A 208 14.42 6.04 0.28
CA VAL A 208 15.00 5.28 1.39
C VAL A 208 16.28 4.56 0.94
N GLU A 209 17.39 4.93 1.56
CA GLU A 209 18.73 4.39 1.29
C GLU A 209 19.13 3.29 2.29
N ARG A 210 18.53 3.28 3.49
CA ARG A 210 18.92 2.34 4.57
C ARG A 210 17.74 1.87 5.43
N ILE A 211 17.72 0.57 5.70
CA ILE A 211 16.78 -0.09 6.62
C ILE A 211 17.60 -0.84 7.69
N ASP A 212 17.41 -0.48 8.95
CA ASP A 212 18.23 -0.94 10.07
C ASP A 212 17.75 -2.26 10.70
N LEU A 213 18.52 -2.73 11.69
CA LEU A 213 18.30 -3.95 12.44
C LEU A 213 16.84 -4.10 12.90
N TRP A 214 16.20 -5.21 12.51
CA TRP A 214 14.84 -5.57 12.93
C TRP A 214 13.73 -4.56 12.59
N SER A 215 13.94 -3.58 11.70
CA SER A 215 12.99 -2.49 11.45
C SER A 215 11.57 -2.94 11.12
N PHE A 216 11.38 -4.07 10.43
CA PHE A 216 10.09 -4.66 10.07
C PHE A 216 9.95 -6.11 10.55
N LYS A 217 10.74 -6.53 11.55
CA LYS A 217 10.69 -7.91 12.06
C LYS A 217 9.32 -8.22 12.68
N ASP A 218 8.88 -9.47 12.53
CA ASP A 218 7.61 -10.03 13.05
C ASP A 218 6.41 -9.19 12.60
N ASN A 219 6.11 -9.29 11.30
CA ASN A 219 4.98 -8.66 10.62
C ASN A 219 4.30 -9.68 9.68
N ASN A 220 3.28 -9.26 8.93
CA ASN A 220 2.53 -10.13 8.02
C ASN A 220 2.85 -9.88 6.54
N LEU A 221 4.05 -9.36 6.23
CA LEU A 221 4.44 -9.06 4.86
C LEU A 221 4.62 -10.35 4.07
N THR A 222 4.05 -10.39 2.87
CA THR A 222 4.22 -11.50 1.92
C THR A 222 4.92 -11.09 0.65
N GLU A 223 4.84 -9.81 0.31
CA GLU A 223 5.64 -9.19 -0.72
C GLU A 223 6.25 -7.89 -0.20
N ILE A 224 7.42 -7.53 -0.72
CA ILE A 224 8.03 -6.24 -0.47
C ILE A 224 8.59 -5.65 -1.77
N LYS A 225 8.33 -4.35 -1.96
CA LYS A 225 8.96 -3.55 -3.01
C LYS A 225 9.97 -2.63 -2.34
N LEU A 226 11.25 -2.93 -2.56
CA LEU A 226 12.37 -2.16 -2.06
C LEU A 226 12.74 -1.09 -3.09
N PRO A 227 13.03 0.14 -2.65
CA PRO A 227 13.28 1.25 -3.55
C PRO A 227 14.61 1.10 -4.30
N SER A 228 14.73 1.75 -5.45
CA SER A 228 15.93 1.66 -6.27
C SER A 228 17.15 2.34 -5.65
N SER A 229 16.94 3.30 -4.74
CA SER A 229 17.99 4.00 -4.00
C SER A 229 18.52 3.22 -2.79
N LEU A 230 17.88 2.10 -2.43
CA LEU A 230 18.24 1.32 -1.25
C LEU A 230 19.67 0.79 -1.41
N GLN A 231 20.52 1.08 -0.44
CA GLN A 231 21.92 0.64 -0.42
C GLN A 231 22.13 -0.49 0.58
N LYS A 232 21.45 -0.44 1.72
CA LYS A 232 21.71 -1.32 2.86
C LYS A 232 20.44 -1.81 3.55
N ILE A 233 20.39 -3.12 3.78
CA ILE A 233 19.40 -3.82 4.59
C ILE A 233 20.13 -4.55 5.71
N GLU A 234 19.93 -4.12 6.94
CA GLU A 234 20.64 -4.72 8.07
C GLU A 234 20.05 -6.08 8.49
N GLN A 235 20.79 -6.73 9.39
CA GLN A 235 20.47 -8.06 9.91
C GLN A 235 19.00 -8.14 10.36
N LYS A 236 18.32 -9.20 9.93
CA LYS A 236 16.95 -9.53 10.33
C LYS A 236 15.93 -8.39 10.15
N ALA A 237 16.17 -7.41 9.28
CA ALA A 237 15.28 -6.27 9.06
C ALA A 237 13.82 -6.69 8.79
N PHE A 238 13.61 -7.73 7.99
CA PHE A 238 12.30 -8.30 7.64
C PHE A 238 12.11 -9.74 8.16
N ALA A 239 12.91 -10.20 9.13
CA ALA A 239 12.76 -11.55 9.67
C ALA A 239 11.38 -11.75 10.32
N GLY A 240 10.85 -12.98 10.30
CA GLY A 240 9.51 -13.26 10.86
C GLY A 240 8.36 -12.73 10.00
N ASN A 241 8.60 -12.49 8.71
CA ASN A 241 7.57 -12.27 7.69
C ASN A 241 7.55 -13.47 6.72
N ASP A 242 6.45 -13.65 5.99
CA ASP A 242 6.26 -14.73 5.01
C ASP A 242 6.56 -14.26 3.57
N LEU A 243 7.70 -13.59 3.38
CA LEU A 243 8.08 -13.02 2.08
C LEU A 243 8.26 -14.10 1.02
N ASN A 244 7.39 -14.08 0.00
CA ASN A 244 7.47 -14.94 -1.18
C ASN A 244 7.71 -14.15 -2.47
N LYS A 245 7.67 -12.81 -2.41
CA LYS A 245 7.97 -11.94 -3.55
C LYS A 245 8.73 -10.70 -3.13
N ILE A 246 9.86 -10.44 -3.79
CA ILE A 246 10.74 -9.32 -3.50
C ILE A 246 11.01 -8.58 -4.80
N THR A 247 10.70 -7.29 -4.85
CA THR A 247 11.18 -6.39 -5.91
C THR A 247 12.31 -5.56 -5.34
N ILE A 248 13.46 -5.53 -6.00
CA ILE A 248 14.68 -4.89 -5.50
C ILE A 248 15.41 -4.15 -6.63
N GLY A 249 15.99 -2.99 -6.31
CA GLY A 249 16.85 -2.20 -7.21
C GLY A 249 18.25 -2.78 -7.39
N SER A 250 19.10 -2.10 -8.16
CA SER A 250 20.49 -2.51 -8.43
C SER A 250 21.50 -2.05 -7.37
N GLU A 251 21.16 -1.01 -6.61
CA GLU A 251 22.11 -0.32 -5.73
C GLU A 251 22.29 -0.99 -4.37
N VAL A 252 21.49 -2.03 -4.06
CA VAL A 252 21.60 -2.76 -2.79
C VAL A 252 22.91 -3.54 -2.77
N SER A 253 23.85 -3.12 -1.93
CA SER A 253 25.21 -3.66 -1.85
C SER A 253 25.48 -4.43 -0.54
N ASP A 254 24.68 -4.19 0.49
CA ASP A 254 24.81 -4.84 1.81
C ASP A 254 23.47 -5.40 2.27
N ILE A 255 23.34 -6.73 2.22
CA ILE A 255 22.19 -7.49 2.74
C ILE A 255 22.68 -8.33 3.92
N GLY A 256 22.28 -7.93 5.12
CA GLY A 256 22.64 -8.55 6.38
C GLY A 256 22.09 -9.97 6.54
N THR A 257 22.62 -10.70 7.52
CA THR A 257 22.18 -12.07 7.85
C THR A 257 20.68 -12.11 8.15
N GLU A 258 19.96 -13.04 7.53
CA GLU A 258 18.50 -13.20 7.68
C GLU A 258 17.68 -11.91 7.41
N ALA A 259 18.24 -10.92 6.72
CA ALA A 259 17.61 -9.61 6.50
C ALA A 259 16.24 -9.70 5.82
N LEU A 260 16.04 -10.68 4.94
CA LEU A 260 14.81 -10.92 4.18
C LEU A 260 14.07 -12.19 4.66
N GLY A 261 14.41 -12.69 5.85
CA GLY A 261 13.85 -13.93 6.41
C GLY A 261 14.78 -15.14 6.24
N GLU A 262 14.21 -16.34 6.40
CA GLU A 262 14.93 -17.62 6.40
C GLU A 262 15.76 -17.83 5.14
N HIS A 263 15.22 -17.48 3.97
CA HIS A 263 15.83 -17.72 2.65
C HIS A 263 16.69 -16.56 2.13
N THR A 264 17.32 -15.80 3.04
CA THR A 264 18.12 -14.62 2.66
C THR A 264 19.39 -15.01 1.90
N ASP A 265 20.05 -16.10 2.27
CA ASP A 265 21.32 -16.48 1.64
C ASP A 265 21.12 -17.00 0.21
N GLU A 266 20.04 -17.73 -0.06
CA GLU A 266 19.60 -18.13 -1.40
C GLU A 266 19.23 -16.91 -2.24
N PHE A 267 18.54 -15.94 -1.64
CA PHE A 267 18.23 -14.68 -2.32
C PHE A 267 19.50 -13.95 -2.75
N LYS A 268 20.48 -13.82 -1.84
CA LYS A 268 21.75 -13.15 -2.13
C LYS A 268 22.48 -13.79 -3.30
N GLN A 269 22.48 -15.13 -3.40
CA GLN A 269 23.13 -15.83 -4.52
C GLN A 269 22.50 -15.48 -5.88
N VAL A 270 21.17 -15.47 -5.97
CA VAL A 270 20.49 -15.16 -7.24
C VAL A 270 20.51 -13.66 -7.56
N TYR A 271 20.47 -12.81 -6.53
CA TYR A 271 20.55 -11.36 -6.71
C TYR A 271 21.95 -10.93 -7.18
N SER A 272 23.03 -11.47 -6.59
CA SER A 272 24.40 -11.16 -7.02
C SER A 272 24.70 -11.56 -8.48
N SER A 273 23.96 -12.51 -9.05
CA SER A 273 24.13 -12.94 -10.45
C SER A 273 23.18 -12.25 -11.43
N GLN A 274 22.00 -11.82 -10.98
CA GLN A 274 20.95 -11.32 -11.87
C GLN A 274 20.54 -9.86 -11.64
N GLY A 275 21.02 -9.21 -10.58
CA GLY A 275 20.83 -7.78 -10.30
C GLY A 275 19.38 -7.37 -10.00
N ALA A 276 19.03 -6.12 -10.31
CA ALA A 276 17.70 -5.58 -10.04
C ALA A 276 16.56 -6.40 -10.69
N GLY A 277 15.41 -6.50 -10.01
CA GLY A 277 14.21 -7.09 -10.58
C GLY A 277 13.22 -7.60 -9.53
N THR A 278 12.24 -8.37 -10.01
CA THR A 278 11.26 -9.06 -9.17
C THR A 278 11.62 -10.53 -9.04
N TYR A 279 11.70 -11.02 -7.82
CA TYR A 279 12.01 -12.39 -7.46
C TYR A 279 10.83 -13.04 -6.77
N ILE A 280 10.53 -14.29 -7.10
CA ILE A 280 9.47 -15.09 -6.48
C ILE A 280 10.08 -16.35 -5.87
N TRP A 281 9.72 -16.66 -4.63
CA TRP A 281 10.06 -17.90 -3.97
C TRP A 281 9.10 -19.00 -4.43
N ASN A 282 9.62 -20.09 -4.98
CA ASN A 282 8.81 -21.21 -5.46
C ASN A 282 8.68 -22.38 -4.46
N GLY A 283 9.19 -22.21 -3.23
CA GLY A 283 9.30 -23.27 -2.22
C GLY A 283 10.69 -23.88 -2.08
N GLU A 284 11.56 -23.68 -3.07
CA GLU A 284 12.93 -24.26 -3.10
C GLU A 284 14.01 -23.21 -3.39
N SER A 285 13.72 -22.22 -4.24
CA SER A 285 14.67 -21.19 -4.65
C SER A 285 13.96 -19.90 -5.08
N TRP A 286 14.72 -18.80 -5.06
CA TRP A 286 14.28 -17.52 -5.60
C TRP A 286 14.47 -17.47 -7.11
N ILE A 287 13.39 -17.17 -7.85
CA ILE A 287 13.41 -17.08 -9.31
C ILE A 287 13.10 -15.64 -9.72
N LYS A 288 14.03 -15.02 -10.45
CA LYS A 288 13.79 -13.73 -11.09
C LYS A 288 12.74 -13.90 -12.19
N GLN A 289 11.71 -13.07 -12.14
CA GLN A 289 10.70 -13.00 -13.19
C GLN A 289 11.26 -12.26 -14.41
N GLY A 290 10.92 -12.71 -15.61
CA GLY A 290 11.28 -12.04 -16.85
C GLY A 290 10.67 -10.64 -16.92
N ASN A 291 11.42 -9.68 -17.47
CA ASN A 291 10.96 -8.33 -17.74
C ASN A 291 9.81 -8.30 -18.77
#